data_AF-A0A2E5SGV0-F1
#
_entry.id   AF-A0A2E5SGV0-F1
#
_cell.length_a   1.000
_cell.length_b   1.000
_cell.length_c   1.000
_cell.angle_alpha   90.00
_cell.angle_beta   90.00
_cell.angle_gamma   90.00
#
_symmetry.space_group_name_H-M   'P 1'
#
loop_
_entity.id
_entity.type
_entity.pdbx_description
1 polymer ?
#
loop_
_entity_poly.entity_id
_entity_poly.type
_entity_poly.pdbx_seq_one_letter_code
_entity_poly.pdbx_strand_id
1 'polypeptide(L)'
;METAVWQNFDNSEVAVIGISNTNNQNVINNFVAENSLTFPILFDPGSSGGVQGGDTYDLYYMPNDGSPYPRDFVIDQDGIIAYANNEIDTAWMLAVINDLLMINDMVLGDINQDFIVNILDIVLLISFILSSEIPSDNQFLSSDINADGIINILDVVSIINIILNI
;
A
#
# COMPACT_ATOMS: atom_id res chain seq x y z
N MET A 1 -18.45 -6.20 -9.07
CA MET A 1 -18.81 -5.13 -10.02
C MET A 1 -19.27 -3.97 -9.17
N GLU A 2 -18.32 -3.20 -8.66
CA GLU A 2 -18.60 -2.10 -7.76
C GLU A 2 -18.69 -0.82 -8.59
N THR A 3 -19.92 -0.37 -8.80
CA THR A 3 -20.24 0.90 -9.44
C THR A 3 -20.83 1.82 -8.39
N ALA A 4 -19.97 2.44 -7.58
CA ALA A 4 -20.33 3.61 -6.79
C ALA A 4 -19.13 4.55 -6.73
N VAL A 5 -19.24 5.70 -7.39
CA VAL A 5 -18.21 6.76 -7.49
C VAL A 5 -17.96 7.46 -6.14
N TRP A 6 -18.64 7.04 -5.05
CA TRP A 6 -18.80 7.81 -3.82
C TRP A 6 -18.70 6.97 -2.53
N GLN A 7 -17.91 5.89 -2.51
CA GLN A 7 -17.55 5.31 -1.21
C GLN A 7 -16.53 6.23 -0.52
N ASN A 8 -16.71 6.41 0.78
CA ASN A 8 -15.68 7.04 1.60
C ASN A 8 -14.40 6.20 1.48
N PHE A 9 -13.31 6.83 1.10
CA PHE A 9 -12.02 6.16 1.06
C PHE A 9 -11.55 5.95 2.50
N ASP A 10 -11.36 4.69 2.90
CA ASP A 10 -10.78 4.35 4.19
C ASP A 10 -9.28 4.65 4.14
N ASN A 11 -8.81 5.51 5.04
CA ASN A 11 -7.48 6.12 5.00
C ASN A 11 -6.47 5.41 5.93
N SER A 12 -6.84 4.27 6.49
CA SER A 12 -6.04 3.55 7.48
C SER A 12 -4.71 3.03 6.90
N GLU A 13 -4.70 2.64 5.63
CA GLU A 13 -3.56 1.98 4.99
C GLU A 13 -3.00 2.72 3.77
N VAL A 14 -3.84 3.50 3.08
CA VAL A 14 -3.46 4.25 1.88
C VAL A 14 -3.86 5.72 2.05
N ALA A 15 -3.03 6.62 1.55
CA ALA A 15 -3.36 8.05 1.45
C ALA A 15 -3.55 8.42 -0.02
N VAL A 16 -4.69 9.05 -0.34
CA VAL A 16 -4.97 9.58 -1.68
C VAL A 16 -4.89 11.10 -1.64
N ILE A 17 -4.22 11.70 -2.62
CA ILE A 17 -4.07 13.15 -2.74
C ILE A 17 -4.16 13.51 -4.23
N GLY A 18 -5.04 14.46 -4.57
CA GLY A 18 -5.06 15.07 -5.90
C GLY A 18 -4.15 16.29 -5.97
N ILE A 19 -3.60 16.59 -7.14
CA ILE A 19 -2.84 17.81 -7.39
C ILE A 19 -3.40 18.51 -8.63
N SER A 20 -3.81 19.77 -8.48
CA SER A 20 -4.28 20.60 -9.58
C SER A 20 -3.33 21.76 -9.84
N ASN A 21 -2.83 21.83 -11.07
CA ASN A 21 -1.96 22.90 -11.57
C ASN A 21 -2.70 23.94 -12.42
N THR A 22 -4.03 23.85 -12.55
CA THR A 22 -4.83 24.73 -13.43
C THR A 22 -5.90 25.53 -12.70
N ASN A 23 -6.25 25.17 -11.46
CA ASN A 23 -7.33 25.81 -10.71
C ASN A 23 -6.81 26.45 -9.43
N ASN A 24 -7.26 27.67 -9.11
CA ASN A 24 -6.93 28.28 -7.84
C ASN A 24 -7.64 27.56 -6.67
N GLN A 25 -7.18 27.83 -5.45
CA GLN A 25 -7.68 27.18 -4.24
C GLN A 25 -9.21 27.29 -4.05
N ASN A 26 -9.83 28.40 -4.45
CA ASN A 26 -11.28 28.57 -4.30
C ASN A 26 -12.06 27.61 -5.21
N VAL A 27 -11.62 27.45 -6.46
CA VAL A 27 -12.23 26.51 -7.42
C VAL A 27 -12.04 25.07 -6.94
N ILE A 28 -10.85 24.73 -6.44
CA ILE A 28 -10.55 23.41 -5.88
C ILE A 28 -11.45 23.12 -4.67
N ASN A 29 -11.55 24.06 -3.72
CA ASN A 29 -12.37 23.89 -2.52
C ASN A 29 -13.85 23.68 -2.87
N ASN A 30 -14.37 24.46 -3.83
CA ASN A 30 -15.74 24.29 -4.30
C ASN A 30 -15.92 22.90 -4.95
N PHE A 31 -15.01 22.46 -5.80
CA PHE A 31 -15.08 21.15 -6.45
C PHE A 31 -15.06 20.01 -5.42
N VAL A 32 -14.16 20.05 -4.43
CA VAL A 32 -14.10 19.08 -3.33
C VAL A 32 -15.42 19.04 -2.56
N ALA A 33 -15.98 20.20 -2.21
CA ALA A 33 -17.23 20.30 -1.47
C ALA A 33 -18.45 19.83 -2.29
N GLU A 34 -18.57 20.26 -3.55
CA GLU A 34 -19.67 19.91 -4.45
C GLU A 34 -19.71 18.41 -4.75
N ASN A 35 -18.55 17.76 -4.83
CA ASN A 35 -18.42 16.34 -5.08
C ASN A 35 -18.28 15.51 -3.79
N SER A 36 -18.31 16.14 -2.60
CA SER A 36 -18.14 15.43 -1.33
C SER A 36 -16.89 14.53 -1.30
N LEU A 37 -15.79 14.97 -1.91
CA LEU A 37 -14.56 14.19 -1.93
C LEU A 37 -14.00 14.04 -0.52
N THR A 38 -13.54 12.84 -0.20
CA THR A 38 -12.99 12.49 1.12
C THR A 38 -11.47 12.66 1.20
N PHE A 39 -10.81 12.93 0.08
CA PHE A 39 -9.39 13.19 0.00
C PHE A 39 -9.11 14.63 -0.46
N PRO A 40 -7.98 15.22 -0.03
CA PRO A 40 -7.63 16.58 -0.40
C PRO A 40 -7.16 16.68 -1.86
N ILE A 41 -7.44 17.82 -2.48
CA ILE A 41 -6.79 18.25 -3.72
C ILE A 41 -5.94 19.48 -3.39
N LEU A 42 -4.65 19.41 -3.69
CA LEU A 42 -3.68 20.47 -3.46
C LEU A 42 -3.52 21.34 -4.72
N PHE A 43 -3.33 22.64 -4.50
CA PHE A 43 -2.99 23.57 -5.57
C PHE A 43 -1.47 23.55 -5.82
N ASP A 44 -1.07 23.28 -7.06
CA ASP A 44 0.32 23.37 -7.53
C ASP A 44 0.54 24.73 -8.21
N PRO A 45 1.24 25.69 -7.57
CA PRO A 45 1.28 27.08 -8.00
C PRO A 45 2.31 27.39 -9.09
N GLY A 46 3.08 26.41 -9.57
CA GLY A 46 4.36 26.64 -10.28
C GLY A 46 4.32 27.26 -11.69
N SER A 47 3.31 28.08 -12.02
CA SER A 47 3.51 29.16 -12.97
C SER A 47 2.61 30.35 -12.66
N SER A 48 3.07 31.55 -13.06
CA SER A 48 2.41 32.84 -12.83
C SER A 48 1.16 33.04 -13.72
N GLY A 49 0.20 32.11 -13.65
CA GLY A 49 -1.15 32.28 -14.18
C GLY A 49 -1.38 31.81 -15.62
N GLY A 50 -0.73 30.73 -16.09
CA GLY A 50 -0.90 30.23 -17.45
C GLY A 50 -1.06 28.72 -17.53
N VAL A 51 -1.92 28.28 -18.43
CA VAL A 51 -2.31 26.89 -18.71
C VAL A 51 -1.16 26.02 -19.27
N GLN A 52 -0.13 25.74 -18.47
CA GLN A 52 0.78 24.58 -18.59
C GLN A 52 1.95 24.74 -17.62
N GLY A 53 2.12 23.75 -16.73
CA GLY A 53 3.28 23.63 -15.84
C GLY A 53 3.03 24.24 -14.47
N GLY A 54 2.92 23.37 -13.48
CA GLY A 54 3.18 23.67 -12.08
C GLY A 54 4.49 22.99 -11.69
N ASP A 55 5.12 23.40 -10.60
CA ASP A 55 6.46 22.95 -10.22
C ASP A 55 6.44 21.44 -9.97
N THR A 56 5.35 20.95 -9.38
CA THR A 56 5.14 19.52 -9.14
C THR A 56 4.79 18.83 -10.44
N TYR A 57 3.87 19.38 -11.24
CA TYR A 57 3.52 18.84 -12.55
C TYR A 57 4.74 18.59 -13.46
N ASP A 58 5.70 19.54 -13.47
CA ASP A 58 6.90 19.48 -14.32
C ASP A 58 7.93 18.47 -13.83
N LEU A 59 8.08 18.28 -12.51
CA LEU A 59 8.96 17.26 -11.93
C LEU A 59 8.56 15.84 -12.34
N TYR A 60 7.25 15.60 -12.49
CA TYR A 60 6.69 14.29 -12.87
C TYR A 60 6.22 14.27 -14.33
N TYR A 61 6.85 15.05 -15.20
CA TYR A 61 6.56 15.07 -16.63
C TYR A 61 7.01 13.77 -17.32
N MET A 62 6.10 13.14 -18.06
CA MET A 62 6.37 11.94 -18.87
C MET A 62 6.42 12.34 -20.37
N PRO A 63 7.57 12.20 -21.06
CA PRO A 63 7.70 12.61 -22.45
C PRO A 63 6.82 11.81 -23.42
N ASN A 64 6.28 12.49 -24.44
CA ASN A 64 5.42 11.94 -25.52
C ASN A 64 4.00 11.53 -25.11
N ASP A 65 3.56 11.88 -23.90
CA ASP A 65 2.31 11.40 -23.31
C ASP A 65 1.27 12.51 -23.09
N GLY A 66 0.78 13.06 -24.21
CA GLY A 66 -0.38 13.96 -24.21
C GLY A 66 -1.65 13.20 -23.84
N SER A 67 -1.85 12.92 -22.57
CA SER A 67 -3.08 12.29 -22.08
C SER A 67 -4.15 13.33 -21.77
N PRO A 68 -5.42 13.12 -22.19
CA PRO A 68 -6.54 13.91 -21.72
C PRO A 68 -6.94 13.60 -20.26
N TYR A 69 -6.35 12.57 -19.65
CA TYR A 69 -6.63 12.12 -18.29
C TYR A 69 -5.60 12.66 -17.29
N PRO A 70 -5.95 12.73 -15.99
CA PRO A 70 -4.98 12.93 -14.92
C PRO A 70 -3.85 11.90 -15.00
N ARG A 71 -2.66 12.26 -14.50
CA ARG A 71 -1.57 11.31 -14.31
C ARG A 71 -1.76 10.62 -12.97
N ASP A 72 -1.62 9.30 -12.98
CA ASP A 72 -1.76 8.47 -11.80
C ASP A 72 -0.39 7.99 -11.32
N PHE A 73 -0.16 8.12 -10.01
CA PHE A 73 1.06 7.69 -9.35
C PHE A 73 0.72 6.85 -8.12
N VAL A 74 1.50 5.79 -7.89
CA VAL A 74 1.55 5.11 -6.59
C VAL A 74 2.95 5.31 -6.04
N ILE A 75 3.02 5.84 -4.83
CA ILE A 75 4.26 6.06 -4.09
C ILE A 75 4.29 5.04 -2.95
N ASP A 76 5.39 4.32 -2.80
CA ASP A 76 5.58 3.35 -1.72
C ASP A 76 5.93 4.02 -0.38
N GLN A 77 6.13 3.20 0.64
CA GLN A 77 6.41 3.63 2.01
C GLN A 77 7.78 4.34 2.16
N ASP A 78 8.71 4.12 1.23
CA ASP A 78 10.03 4.75 1.19
C ASP A 78 10.03 6.05 0.37
N GLY A 79 8.89 6.44 -0.20
CA GLY A 79 8.75 7.63 -1.03
C GLY A 79 9.21 7.42 -2.48
N ILE A 80 9.34 6.18 -2.93
CA ILE A 80 9.72 5.83 -4.31
C ILE A 80 8.46 5.62 -5.15
N ILE A 81 8.53 6.00 -6.43
CA ILE A 81 7.44 5.78 -7.38
C ILE A 81 7.39 4.29 -7.73
N ALA A 82 6.36 3.59 -7.28
CA ALA A 82 6.08 2.19 -7.60
C ALA A 82 5.24 2.03 -8.88
N TYR A 83 4.44 3.04 -9.21
CA TYR A 83 3.63 3.10 -10.43
C TYR A 83 3.51 4.53 -10.93
N ALA A 84 3.59 4.70 -12.26
CA ALA A 84 3.31 5.96 -12.95
C ALA A 84 2.68 5.64 -14.30
N ASN A 85 1.50 6.19 -14.55
CA ASN A 85 0.82 6.03 -15.83
C ASN A 85 0.05 7.30 -16.19
N ASN A 86 -0.04 7.57 -17.47
CA ASN A 86 -0.80 8.67 -18.04
C ASN A 86 -2.14 8.21 -18.64
N GLU A 87 -2.37 6.90 -18.75
CA GLU A 87 -3.67 6.33 -19.12
C GLU A 87 -4.43 5.81 -17.89
N ILE A 88 -5.76 5.71 -18.01
CA ILE A 88 -6.57 5.05 -16.98
C ILE A 88 -6.30 3.54 -17.03
N ASP A 89 -5.53 3.04 -16.07
CA ASP A 89 -5.38 1.61 -15.80
C ASP A 89 -5.55 1.34 -14.31
N THR A 90 -6.80 1.32 -13.88
CA THR A 90 -7.17 1.03 -12.50
C THR A 90 -6.81 -0.39 -12.09
N ALA A 91 -6.78 -1.34 -13.03
CA ALA A 91 -6.50 -2.74 -12.71
C ALA A 91 -5.05 -2.93 -12.29
N TRP A 92 -4.11 -2.36 -13.05
CA TRP A 92 -2.70 -2.41 -12.69
C TRP A 92 -2.38 -1.56 -11.46
N MET A 93 -3.00 -0.38 -11.34
CA MET A 93 -2.84 0.45 -10.13
C MET A 93 -3.26 -0.31 -8.86
N LEU A 94 -4.41 -0.99 -8.88
CA LEU A 94 -4.87 -1.80 -7.75
C LEU A 94 -3.92 -2.98 -7.47
N ALA A 95 -3.37 -3.61 -8.51
CA ALA A 95 -2.38 -4.68 -8.33
C ALA A 95 -1.13 -4.18 -7.59
N VAL A 96 -0.59 -3.03 -7.99
CA VAL A 96 0.58 -2.43 -7.33
C VAL A 96 0.26 -2.02 -5.89
N ILE A 97 -0.90 -1.40 -5.63
CA ILE A 97 -1.31 -1.04 -4.27
C ILE A 97 -1.43 -2.29 -3.40
N ASN A 98 -2.08 -3.34 -3.89
CA ASN A 98 -2.22 -4.58 -3.14
C ASN A 98 -0.85 -5.20 -2.83
N ASP A 99 0.07 -5.26 -3.79
CA ASP A 99 1.42 -5.80 -3.56
C ASP A 99 2.17 -4.99 -2.47
N LEU A 100 2.03 -3.66 -2.48
CA LEU A 100 2.62 -2.78 -1.46
C LEU A 100 1.97 -2.94 -0.09
N LEU A 101 0.68 -3.27 -0.03
CA LEU A 101 -0.06 -3.52 1.20
C LEU A 101 0.17 -4.93 1.74
N MET A 102 0.38 -5.94 0.87
CA MET A 102 0.66 -7.32 1.30
C MET A 102 1.94 -7.42 2.14
N ILE A 103 2.88 -6.49 1.98
CA ILE A 103 4.07 -6.39 2.86
C ILE A 103 3.65 -6.14 4.33
N ASN A 104 2.49 -5.51 4.56
CA ASN A 104 1.97 -5.23 5.91
C ASN A 104 1.03 -6.31 6.46
N ASP A 105 0.62 -7.30 5.65
CA ASP A 105 -0.32 -8.36 6.05
C ASP A 105 0.36 -9.61 6.62
N MET A 106 1.65 -9.53 6.96
CA MET A 106 2.31 -10.61 7.68
C MET A 106 1.69 -10.78 9.07
N VAL A 107 0.88 -11.82 9.23
CA VAL A 107 0.34 -12.20 10.55
C VAL A 107 1.43 -12.97 11.30
N LEU A 108 1.85 -12.43 12.44
CA LEU A 108 2.86 -13.09 13.29
C LEU A 108 2.34 -14.47 13.72
N GLY A 109 3.12 -15.52 13.47
CA GLY A 109 2.73 -16.91 13.72
C GLY A 109 1.94 -17.59 12.59
N ASP A 110 1.56 -16.88 11.53
CA ASP A 110 1.04 -17.47 10.29
C ASP A 110 2.21 -17.78 9.36
N ILE A 111 2.70 -19.02 9.44
CA ILE A 111 3.93 -19.45 8.80
C ILE A 111 3.62 -20.06 7.43
N ASN A 112 2.45 -20.68 7.27
CA ASN A 112 2.02 -21.19 5.97
C ASN A 112 1.32 -20.13 5.09
N GLN A 113 1.14 -18.90 5.61
CA GLN A 113 0.56 -17.74 4.92
C GLN A 113 -0.88 -18.00 4.45
N ASP A 114 -1.66 -18.71 5.26
CA ASP A 114 -3.07 -19.00 5.00
C ASP A 114 -4.05 -18.07 5.75
N PHE A 115 -3.50 -17.08 6.46
CA PHE A 115 -4.18 -16.10 7.32
C PHE A 115 -4.81 -16.69 8.59
N ILE A 116 -4.48 -17.93 8.96
CA ILE A 116 -5.03 -18.61 10.13
C ILE A 116 -3.91 -19.21 10.98
N VAL A 117 -3.55 -18.55 12.08
CA VAL A 117 -2.60 -19.10 13.06
C VAL A 117 -3.19 -20.34 13.76
N ASN A 118 -2.67 -21.52 13.45
CA ASN A 118 -3.13 -22.79 13.99
C ASN A 118 -2.00 -23.84 14.10
N ILE A 119 -2.37 -25.11 14.32
CA ILE A 119 -1.39 -26.19 14.51
C ILE A 119 -0.54 -26.47 13.26
N LEU A 120 -1.01 -26.12 12.07
CA LEU A 120 -0.25 -26.29 10.82
C LEU A 120 0.98 -25.38 10.79
N ASP A 121 0.90 -24.17 11.34
CA ASP A 121 2.04 -23.27 11.48
C ASP A 121 3.11 -23.85 12.41
N ILE A 122 2.68 -24.46 13.52
CA ILE A 122 3.60 -25.14 14.45
C ILE A 122 4.30 -26.31 13.77
N VAL A 123 3.57 -27.10 12.95
CA VAL A 123 4.18 -28.22 12.22
C VAL A 123 5.26 -27.71 11.26
N LEU A 124 5.00 -26.60 10.56
CA LEU A 124 5.96 -25.98 9.66
C LEU A 124 7.15 -25.36 10.43
N LEU A 125 6.88 -24.68 11.55
CA LEU A 125 7.92 -24.16 12.45
C LEU A 125 8.87 -25.25 12.93
N ILE A 126 8.34 -26.41 13.34
CA ILE A 126 9.14 -27.56 13.75
C ILE A 126 10.00 -28.06 12.58
N SER A 127 9.51 -28.01 11.34
CA SER A 127 10.29 -28.41 10.17
C SER A 127 11.50 -27.50 9.96
N PHE A 128 11.37 -26.20 10.23
CA PHE A 128 12.48 -25.24 10.20
C PHE A 128 13.48 -25.47 11.34
N ILE A 129 12.99 -25.70 12.57
CA ILE A 129 13.83 -26.01 13.74
C ILE A 129 14.65 -27.28 13.50
N LEU A 130 14.06 -28.30 12.87
CA LEU A 130 14.72 -29.55 12.52
C LEU A 130 15.59 -29.44 11.25
N SER A 131 15.62 -28.28 10.60
CA SER A 131 16.31 -28.03 9.33
C SER A 131 15.89 -29.01 8.22
N SER A 132 14.66 -29.52 8.27
CA SER A 132 14.09 -30.33 7.19
C SER A 132 13.59 -29.47 6.03
N GLU A 133 13.28 -28.21 6.31
CA GLU A 133 12.94 -27.17 5.33
C GLU A 133 13.67 -25.87 5.69
N ILE A 134 13.86 -25.00 4.68
CA ILE A 134 14.50 -23.69 4.85
C ILE A 134 13.39 -22.63 4.68
N PRO A 135 13.16 -21.76 5.68
CA PRO A 135 12.14 -20.72 5.57
C PRO A 135 12.51 -19.70 4.48
N SER A 136 11.51 -19.19 3.77
CA SER A 136 11.63 -17.91 3.03
C SER A 136 11.74 -16.73 4.01
N ASP A 137 12.11 -15.55 3.52
CA ASP A 137 12.24 -14.36 4.37
C ASP A 137 10.95 -14.03 5.14
N ASN A 138 9.79 -14.11 4.48
CA ASN A 138 8.48 -13.91 5.14
C ASN A 138 8.21 -14.97 6.21
N GLN A 139 8.52 -16.23 5.92
CA GLN A 139 8.34 -17.31 6.89
C GLN A 139 9.30 -17.20 8.07
N PHE A 140 10.51 -16.70 7.84
CA PHE A 140 11.46 -16.44 8.92
C PHE A 140 10.91 -15.36 9.86
N LEU A 141 10.43 -14.25 9.28
CA LEU A 141 9.85 -13.14 10.02
C LEU A 141 8.57 -13.55 10.77
N SER A 142 7.70 -14.36 10.17
CA SER A 142 6.48 -14.84 10.84
C SER A 142 6.74 -15.97 11.84
N SER A 143 7.89 -16.64 11.76
CA SER A 143 8.32 -17.70 12.69
C SER A 143 9.08 -17.18 13.92
N ASP A 144 9.84 -16.09 13.81
CA ASP A 144 10.63 -15.49 14.90
C ASP A 144 9.74 -14.58 15.77
N ILE A 145 8.89 -15.20 16.59
CA ILE A 145 7.80 -14.53 17.31
C ILE A 145 8.35 -13.58 18.37
N ASN A 146 9.47 -13.94 19.00
CA ASN A 146 10.10 -13.10 20.03
C ASN A 146 11.14 -12.13 19.44
N ALA A 147 11.33 -12.13 18.12
CA ALA A 147 12.23 -11.26 17.36
C ALA A 147 13.68 -11.30 17.87
N ASP A 148 14.17 -12.47 18.31
CA ASP A 148 15.53 -12.64 18.79
C ASP A 148 16.52 -13.05 17.68
N GLY A 149 16.02 -13.25 16.46
CA GLY A 149 16.77 -13.66 15.28
C GLY A 149 17.06 -15.15 15.23
N ILE A 150 16.48 -15.98 16.11
CA ILE A 150 16.74 -17.42 16.19
C ILE A 150 15.42 -18.19 16.28
N ILE A 151 15.04 -18.85 15.18
CA ILE A 151 13.92 -19.80 15.17
C ILE A 151 14.23 -21.01 16.07
N ASN A 152 13.52 -21.12 17.19
CA ASN A 152 13.70 -22.20 18.16
C ASN A 152 12.41 -22.55 18.93
N ILE A 153 12.54 -23.33 20.01
CA ILE A 153 11.39 -23.80 20.80
C ILE A 153 10.64 -22.67 21.52
N LEU A 154 11.28 -21.51 21.75
CA LEU A 154 10.64 -20.34 22.36
C LEU A 154 9.57 -19.75 21.43
N ASP A 155 9.78 -19.78 20.12
CA ASP A 155 8.79 -19.36 19.13
C ASP A 155 7.58 -20.28 19.12
N VAL A 156 7.81 -21.60 19.21
CA VAL A 156 6.73 -22.60 19.31
C VAL A 156 5.85 -22.32 20.52
N VAL A 157 6.44 -22.07 21.68
CA VAL A 157 5.69 -21.71 22.90
C VAL A 157 4.89 -20.42 22.68
N SER A 158 5.45 -19.46 21.97
CA SER A 158 4.81 -18.18 21.70
C SER A 158 3.60 -18.32 20.75
N ILE A 159 3.72 -19.14 19.69
CA ILE A 159 2.57 -19.48 18.82
C ILE A 159 1.47 -20.21 19.60
N ILE A 160 1.83 -21.14 20.49
CA ILE A 160 0.85 -21.83 21.35
C ILE A 160 0.09 -20.81 22.22
N ASN A 161 0.78 -19.81 22.78
CA ASN A 161 0.13 -18.76 23.56
C ASN A 161 -0.82 -17.93 22.70
N ILE A 162 -0.46 -17.63 21.45
CA ILE A 162 -1.34 -16.97 20.47
C ILE A 162 -2.59 -17.82 20.21
N ILE A 163 -2.43 -19.11 19.91
CA ILE A 163 -3.55 -20.04 19.62
C ILE A 163 -4.48 -20.19 20.83
N LEU A 164 -3.91 -20.26 22.04
CA LEU A 164 -4.67 -20.47 23.28
C LEU A 164 -5.18 -19.16 23.91
N ASN A 165 -4.72 -18.00 23.43
CA ASN A 165 -4.97 -16.68 24.03
C ASN A 165 -4.60 -16.62 25.53
N ILE A 166 -3.37 -17.02 25.89
CA ILE A 166 -2.88 -17.06 27.28
C ILE A 166 -1.60 -16.27 27.51
#